data_AF-A0A2V5QAX1-F1
#
_entry.id   AF-A0A2V5QAX1-F1
#
_cell.length_a   1.000
_cell.length_b   1.000
_cell.length_c   1.000
_cell.angle_alpha   90.00
_cell.angle_beta   90.00
_cell.angle_gamma   90.00
#
_symmetry.space_group_name_H-M   'P 1'
#
loop_
_entity.id
_entity.type
_entity.pdbx_description
1 polymer ?
#
loop_
_entity_poly.entity_id
_entity_poly.type
_entity_poly.pdbx_seq_one_letter_code
_entity_poly.pdbx_strand_id
1 'polypeptide(L)'
;MTRILALLVTLIVTAIAALATDDQLSQNQSADPESFDIEPPLLKQNLSNESLPATPDSDVARLEKQLERAKRNAAGVERLCKIGVLAKVEVEQRLLRVVRCECDLANAQLARTKEEVAAQESQVATGESAKDELEAAKAALAQLTEAAQMAAQKRERAELEAAEANLRRQQKLLHLGSAQKSDVTRAEEKLAELKAPKN
;
A
#
# COMPACT_ATOMS: atom_id res chain seq x y z
N MET A 1 18.98 -10.89 47.87
CA MET A 1 18.18 -11.19 46.66
C MET A 1 18.98 -10.74 45.44
N THR A 2 19.92 -11.56 44.96
CA THR A 2 20.68 -11.29 43.74
C THR A 2 21.11 -12.63 43.13
N ARG A 3 20.44 -13.05 42.05
CA ARG A 3 20.89 -14.18 41.24
C ARG A 3 21.51 -13.61 39.95
N ILE A 4 22.80 -13.85 39.83
CA ILE A 4 23.61 -13.64 38.63
C ILE A 4 23.19 -14.69 37.61
N LEU A 5 22.94 -14.30 36.36
CA LEU A 5 22.73 -15.25 35.26
C LEU A 5 23.70 -14.92 34.14
N ALA A 6 24.52 -15.93 33.86
CA ALA A 6 25.69 -15.90 33.02
C ALA A 6 25.35 -16.13 31.54
N LEU A 7 26.06 -15.36 30.72
CA LEU A 7 26.66 -15.67 29.43
C LEU A 7 26.59 -17.15 28.97
N LEU A 8 26.05 -17.38 27.77
CA LEU A 8 26.36 -18.55 26.93
C LEU A 8 26.47 -18.11 25.47
N VAL A 9 27.71 -17.93 25.01
CA VAL A 9 28.10 -17.82 23.60
C VAL A 9 28.56 -19.22 23.19
N THR A 10 27.85 -19.86 22.26
CA THR A 10 28.23 -21.17 21.71
C THR A 10 29.09 -20.97 20.46
N LEU A 11 30.36 -21.34 20.58
CA LEU A 11 31.36 -21.39 19.53
C LEU A 11 31.33 -22.80 18.94
N ILE A 12 30.93 -22.95 17.68
CA ILE A 12 30.96 -24.24 16.97
C ILE A 12 32.28 -24.32 16.19
N VAL A 13 33.18 -25.15 16.71
CA VAL A 13 34.39 -25.65 16.03
C VAL A 13 33.96 -26.79 15.10
N THR A 14 34.36 -26.76 13.84
CA THR A 14 34.27 -27.93 12.96
C THR A 14 35.61 -28.17 12.28
N ALA A 15 36.11 -29.40 12.46
CA ALA A 15 37.43 -29.87 12.10
C ALA A 15 37.59 -30.09 10.60
N ILE A 16 38.77 -29.76 10.08
CA ILE A 16 39.24 -30.09 8.73
C ILE A 16 39.76 -31.53 8.76
N ALA A 17 39.15 -32.42 7.99
CA ALA A 17 39.69 -33.74 7.69
C ALA A 17 40.17 -33.76 6.24
N ALA A 18 41.45 -34.03 6.08
CA ALA A 18 42.15 -34.15 4.81
C ALA A 18 41.85 -35.49 4.13
N LEU A 19 41.77 -35.47 2.80
CA LEU A 19 42.10 -36.61 1.94
C LEU A 19 42.92 -36.07 0.76
N ALA A 20 44.23 -36.21 0.91
CA ALA A 20 45.16 -36.24 -0.21
C ALA A 20 45.15 -37.66 -0.80
N THR A 21 45.14 -37.76 -2.13
CA THR A 21 45.58 -38.94 -2.86
C THR A 21 46.15 -38.49 -4.18
N ASP A 22 47.19 -39.20 -4.59
CA ASP A 22 48.34 -38.75 -5.35
C ASP A 22 48.14 -38.51 -6.85
N ASP A 23 49.15 -37.80 -7.33
CA ASP A 23 49.62 -37.47 -8.66
C ASP A 23 49.68 -38.61 -9.70
N GLN A 24 49.69 -38.17 -10.97
CA GLN A 24 50.16 -38.84 -12.21
C GLN A 24 49.32 -39.91 -12.92
N LEU A 25 48.79 -39.54 -14.10
CA LEU A 25 49.12 -40.21 -15.37
C LEU A 25 48.63 -39.42 -16.61
N SER A 26 49.60 -38.84 -17.31
CA SER A 26 49.77 -38.74 -18.77
C SER A 26 48.57 -38.48 -19.71
N GLN A 27 48.62 -37.28 -20.31
CA GLN A 27 48.72 -37.06 -21.77
C GLN A 27 47.59 -37.63 -22.66
N ASN A 28 46.72 -36.74 -23.17
CA ASN A 28 46.49 -36.51 -24.62
C ASN A 28 45.22 -35.66 -24.91
N GLN A 29 45.41 -34.66 -25.78
CA GLN A 29 44.47 -34.13 -26.78
C GLN A 29 43.16 -33.41 -26.36
N SER A 30 43.21 -32.08 -26.51
CA SER A 30 42.23 -31.20 -27.18
C SER A 30 40.72 -31.34 -26.90
N ALA A 31 40.16 -30.35 -26.18
CA ALA A 31 38.99 -29.53 -26.56
C ALA A 31 38.51 -28.73 -25.33
N ASP A 32 38.08 -27.48 -25.53
CA ASP A 32 37.56 -26.55 -24.51
C ASP A 32 36.59 -27.18 -23.49
N PRO A 33 36.66 -26.84 -22.19
CA PRO A 33 35.54 -26.96 -21.29
C PRO A 33 34.80 -25.62 -21.17
N GLU A 34 33.55 -25.66 -21.61
CA GLU A 34 32.53 -24.60 -21.60
C GLU A 34 32.42 -23.83 -20.28
N SER A 35 32.09 -22.54 -20.44
CA SER A 35 31.61 -21.65 -19.39
C SER A 35 30.50 -22.31 -18.55
N PHE A 36 30.74 -22.52 -17.26
CA PHE A 36 29.70 -22.78 -16.29
C PHE A 36 29.15 -21.45 -15.73
N ASP A 37 28.60 -20.60 -16.60
CA ASP A 37 27.66 -19.56 -16.20
C ASP A 37 26.29 -20.22 -15.93
N ILE A 38 26.17 -20.94 -14.82
CA ILE A 38 24.85 -21.36 -14.34
C ILE A 38 24.25 -20.16 -13.61
N GLU A 39 23.59 -19.29 -14.37
CA GLU A 39 22.76 -18.22 -13.82
C GLU A 39 21.61 -18.86 -12.99
N PRO A 40 21.45 -18.53 -11.70
CA PRO A 40 20.37 -19.09 -10.91
C PRO A 40 19.03 -18.67 -11.53
N PRO A 41 18.07 -19.60 -11.70
CA PRO A 41 16.82 -19.28 -12.36
C PRO A 41 16.08 -18.19 -11.59
N LEU A 42 15.83 -17.06 -12.26
CA LEU A 42 15.04 -15.95 -11.73
C LEU A 42 13.64 -16.47 -11.37
N LEU A 43 13.27 -16.33 -10.09
CA LEU A 43 11.93 -16.60 -9.57
C LEU A 43 10.91 -15.63 -10.22
N LYS A 44 10.42 -15.95 -11.42
CA LYS A 44 9.34 -15.22 -12.13
C LYS A 44 7.94 -15.48 -11.55
N GLN A 45 7.81 -15.83 -10.27
CA GLN A 45 6.56 -16.38 -9.70
C GLN A 45 5.68 -15.38 -8.93
N ASN A 46 5.71 -14.07 -9.23
CA ASN A 46 4.74 -13.13 -8.63
C ASN A 46 4.27 -11.99 -9.56
N LEU A 47 4.31 -12.17 -10.89
CA LEU A 47 3.85 -11.15 -11.85
C LEU A 47 2.63 -11.54 -12.67
N SER A 48 1.86 -12.56 -12.27
CA SER A 48 0.51 -12.76 -12.79
C SER A 48 -0.45 -11.79 -12.10
N ASN A 49 -0.43 -10.53 -12.54
CA ASN A 49 -1.61 -9.65 -12.47
C ASN A 49 -2.63 -10.13 -13.52
N GLU A 50 -3.01 -11.40 -13.47
CA GLU A 50 -4.22 -11.82 -14.17
C GLU A 50 -5.37 -11.44 -13.24
N SER A 51 -5.82 -10.20 -13.40
CA SER A 51 -7.03 -9.73 -12.77
C SER A 51 -8.18 -10.53 -13.37
N LEU A 52 -8.50 -11.66 -12.74
CA LEU A 52 -9.80 -12.30 -12.93
C LEU A 52 -10.88 -11.22 -12.77
N PRO A 53 -11.99 -11.29 -13.54
CA PRO A 53 -13.08 -10.35 -13.39
C PRO A 53 -13.54 -10.38 -11.94
N ALA A 54 -13.19 -9.32 -11.22
CA ALA A 54 -13.50 -9.20 -9.82
C ALA A 54 -15.01 -9.10 -9.71
N THR A 55 -15.61 -10.03 -8.98
CA THR A 55 -16.97 -9.80 -8.52
C THR A 55 -16.93 -8.56 -7.60
N PRO A 56 -17.98 -7.73 -7.57
CA PRO A 56 -18.01 -6.53 -6.72
C PRO A 56 -17.71 -6.86 -5.24
N ASP A 57 -18.07 -8.06 -4.79
CA ASP A 57 -17.72 -8.62 -3.49
C ASP A 57 -16.20 -8.79 -3.26
N SER A 58 -15.48 -9.27 -4.28
CA SER A 58 -14.03 -9.46 -4.21
C SER A 58 -13.26 -8.13 -4.18
N ASP A 59 -13.81 -7.08 -4.78
CA ASP A 59 -13.22 -5.74 -4.79
C ASP A 59 -13.33 -5.06 -3.42
N VAL A 60 -14.49 -5.15 -2.75
CA VAL A 60 -14.67 -4.62 -1.39
C VAL A 60 -13.73 -5.32 -0.41
N ALA A 61 -13.66 -6.66 -0.45
CA ALA A 61 -12.77 -7.43 0.42
C ALA A 61 -11.28 -7.12 0.16
N ARG A 62 -10.91 -6.81 -1.09
CA ARG A 62 -9.55 -6.37 -1.42
C ARG A 62 -9.25 -4.99 -0.84
N LEU A 63 -10.19 -4.05 -0.91
CA LEU A 63 -10.04 -2.70 -0.35
C LEU A 63 -9.96 -2.72 1.17
N GLU A 64 -10.72 -3.58 1.85
CA GLU A 64 -10.62 -3.80 3.29
C GLU A 64 -9.21 -4.26 3.71
N LYS A 65 -8.67 -5.26 3.00
CA LYS A 65 -7.28 -5.71 3.23
C LYS A 65 -6.26 -4.60 3.01
N GLN A 66 -6.48 -3.75 2.00
CA GLN A 66 -5.61 -2.60 1.74
C GLN A 66 -5.70 -1.55 2.85
N LEU A 67 -6.89 -1.25 3.35
CA LEU A 67 -7.11 -0.33 4.46
C LEU A 67 -6.42 -0.85 5.73
N GLU A 68 -6.59 -2.12 6.06
CA GLU A 68 -5.94 -2.72 7.23
C GLU A 68 -4.41 -2.71 7.11
N ARG A 69 -3.88 -2.96 5.91
CA ARG A 69 -2.44 -2.80 5.65
C ARG A 69 -1.99 -1.34 5.83
N ALA A 70 -2.77 -0.37 5.32
CA ALA A 70 -2.47 1.04 5.46
C ALA A 70 -2.45 1.47 6.94
N LYS A 71 -3.45 1.05 7.74
CA LYS A 71 -3.50 1.30 9.18
C LYS A 71 -2.30 0.73 9.93
N ARG A 72 -1.94 -0.53 9.66
CA ARG A 72 -0.74 -1.16 10.26
C ARG A 72 0.53 -0.41 9.89
N ASN A 73 0.66 0.05 8.65
CA ASN A 73 1.81 0.83 8.20
C ASN A 73 1.87 2.23 8.82
N ALA A 74 0.71 2.82 9.11
CA ALA A 74 0.56 4.11 9.79
C ALA A 74 0.67 4.00 11.32
N ALA A 75 0.59 2.80 11.90
CA ALA A 75 0.74 2.61 13.33
C ALA A 75 2.17 2.94 13.78
N GLY A 76 2.29 3.80 14.81
CA GLY A 76 3.58 4.13 15.42
C GLY A 76 4.52 5.01 14.56
N VAL A 77 4.07 5.51 13.41
CA VAL A 77 4.89 6.34 12.51
C VAL A 77 5.39 7.64 13.17
N GLU A 78 4.60 8.21 14.08
CA GLU A 78 5.01 9.40 14.83
C GLU A 78 6.21 9.13 15.73
N ARG A 79 6.22 7.99 16.42
CA ARG A 79 7.35 7.57 17.25
C ARG A 79 8.59 7.40 16.38
N LEU A 80 8.45 6.73 15.24
CA LEU A 80 9.55 6.51 14.30
C LEU A 80 10.12 7.83 13.74
N CYS A 81 9.27 8.82 13.49
CA CYS A 81 9.73 10.15 13.10
C CYS A 81 10.46 10.89 14.23
N LYS A 82 9.96 10.79 15.47
CA LYS A 82 10.60 11.42 16.64
C LYS A 82 12.00 10.89 16.91
N ILE A 83 12.23 9.58 16.69
CA ILE A 83 13.55 8.96 16.87
C ILE A 83 14.44 9.06 15.62
N GLY A 84 13.99 9.75 14.56
CA GLY A 84 14.77 9.98 13.34
C GLY A 84 14.82 8.79 12.37
N VAL A 85 14.03 7.74 12.57
CA VAL A 85 13.97 6.58 11.66
C VAL A 85 13.19 6.89 10.39
N LEU A 86 12.12 7.69 10.48
CA LEU A 86 11.33 8.11 9.33
C LEU A 86 11.40 9.63 9.13
N ALA A 87 11.44 10.06 7.88
CA ALA A 87 11.25 11.46 7.55
C ALA A 87 9.80 11.91 7.80
N LYS A 88 9.60 13.18 8.14
CA LYS A 88 8.25 13.75 8.35
C LYS A 88 7.33 13.56 7.14
N VAL A 89 7.89 13.67 5.93
CA VAL A 89 7.14 13.47 4.67
C VAL A 89 6.58 12.05 4.57
N GLU A 90 7.32 11.05 5.01
CA GLU A 90 6.85 9.66 4.98
C GLU A 90 5.70 9.43 5.97
N VAL A 91 5.73 10.09 7.12
CA VAL A 91 4.62 10.06 8.09
C VAL A 91 3.36 10.64 7.46
N GLU A 92 3.45 11.85 6.90
CA GLU A 92 2.34 12.52 6.22
C GLU A 92 1.75 11.63 5.11
N GLN A 93 2.60 11.01 4.28
CA GLN A 93 2.19 10.11 3.20
C GLN A 93 1.48 8.85 3.70
N ARG A 94 1.98 8.23 4.78
CA ARG A 94 1.37 7.02 5.36
C ARG A 94 -0.01 7.32 5.94
N LEU A 95 -0.16 8.46 6.62
CA LEU A 95 -1.45 8.91 7.15
C LEU A 95 -2.43 9.24 6.02
N LEU A 96 -1.99 9.98 4.99
CA LEU A 96 -2.81 10.29 3.83
C LEU A 96 -3.29 9.03 3.10
N ARG A 97 -2.45 7.99 3.05
CA ARG A 97 -2.81 6.71 2.45
C ARG A 97 -3.98 6.03 3.17
N VAL A 98 -4.06 6.12 4.50
CA VAL A 98 -5.21 5.59 5.26
C VAL A 98 -6.48 6.29 4.84
N VAL A 99 -6.48 7.63 4.80
CA VAL A 99 -7.66 8.43 4.43
C VAL A 99 -8.12 8.11 3.01
N ARG A 100 -7.19 7.93 2.07
CA ARG A 100 -7.52 7.50 0.69
C ARG A 100 -8.19 6.13 0.67
N CYS A 101 -7.60 5.14 1.35
CA CYS A 101 -8.18 3.79 1.42
C CYS A 101 -9.56 3.78 2.09
N GLU A 102 -9.81 4.62 3.11
CA GLU A 102 -11.14 4.77 3.72
C GLU A 102 -12.17 5.31 2.72
N CYS A 103 -11.81 6.33 1.95
CA CYS A 103 -12.68 6.90 0.92
C CYS A 103 -12.96 5.89 -0.22
N ASP A 104 -11.92 5.17 -0.68
CA ASP A 104 -12.07 4.17 -1.74
C ASP A 104 -12.99 3.02 -1.30
N LEU A 105 -12.86 2.56 -0.05
CA LEU A 105 -13.74 1.53 0.53
C LEU A 105 -15.19 2.03 0.62
N ALA A 106 -15.42 3.24 1.12
CA ALA A 106 -16.77 3.80 1.23
C ALA A 106 -17.45 3.95 -0.14
N ASN A 107 -16.68 4.36 -1.16
CA ASN A 107 -17.18 4.45 -2.53
C ASN A 107 -17.50 3.07 -3.13
N ALA A 108 -16.67 2.06 -2.87
CA ALA A 108 -16.93 0.70 -3.34
C ALA A 108 -18.18 0.09 -2.69
N GLN A 109 -18.37 0.30 -1.39
CA GLN A 109 -19.59 -0.11 -0.68
C GLN A 109 -20.83 0.60 -1.25
N LEU A 110 -20.73 1.92 -1.50
CA LEU A 110 -21.82 2.67 -2.13
C LEU A 110 -22.16 2.15 -3.54
N ALA A 111 -21.15 1.84 -4.36
CA ALA A 111 -21.35 1.29 -5.69
C ALA A 111 -22.06 -0.07 -5.64
N ARG A 112 -21.61 -0.97 -4.76
CA ARG A 112 -22.24 -2.27 -4.53
C ARG A 112 -23.71 -2.13 -4.10
N THR A 113 -23.99 -1.32 -3.09
CA THR A 113 -25.37 -1.17 -2.61
C THR A 113 -26.29 -0.50 -3.64
N LYS A 114 -25.75 0.37 -4.51
CA LYS A 114 -26.51 0.90 -5.66
C LYS A 114 -26.91 -0.21 -6.65
N GLU A 115 -26.00 -1.14 -6.93
CA GLU A 115 -26.30 -2.30 -7.79
C GLU A 115 -27.33 -3.23 -7.14
N GLU A 116 -27.21 -3.48 -5.85
CA GLU A 116 -28.17 -4.30 -5.08
C GLU A 116 -29.57 -3.67 -5.06
N VAL A 117 -29.68 -2.36 -4.82
CA VAL A 117 -30.97 -1.64 -4.89
C VAL A 117 -31.56 -1.70 -6.29
N ALA A 118 -30.77 -1.51 -7.35
CA ALA A 118 -31.27 -1.61 -8.72
C ALA A 118 -31.76 -3.02 -9.08
N ALA A 119 -31.07 -4.06 -8.59
CA ALA A 119 -31.49 -5.45 -8.74
C ALA A 119 -32.82 -5.71 -8.00
N GLN A 120 -32.95 -5.18 -6.78
CA GLN A 120 -34.15 -5.35 -5.97
C GLN A 120 -35.35 -4.56 -6.51
N GLU A 121 -35.14 -3.37 -7.09
CA GLU A 121 -36.18 -2.63 -7.81
C GLU A 121 -36.74 -3.44 -8.99
N SER A 122 -35.87 -4.16 -9.70
CA SER A 122 -36.27 -5.05 -10.79
C SER A 122 -37.09 -6.25 -10.28
N GLN A 123 -36.71 -6.84 -9.14
CA GLN A 123 -37.42 -7.96 -8.51
C GLN A 123 -38.77 -7.54 -7.90
N VAL A 124 -38.89 -6.31 -7.39
CA VAL A 124 -40.20 -5.79 -6.94
C VAL A 124 -41.13 -5.60 -8.14
N ALA A 125 -40.59 -5.17 -9.30
CA ALA A 125 -41.38 -5.00 -10.51
C ALA A 125 -41.90 -6.34 -11.08
N THR A 126 -41.18 -7.44 -10.89
CA THR A 126 -41.63 -8.80 -11.22
C THR A 126 -42.54 -9.42 -10.15
N GLY A 127 -42.69 -8.77 -8.99
CA GLY A 127 -43.49 -9.24 -7.85
C GLY A 127 -42.81 -10.29 -6.98
N GLU A 128 -41.50 -10.49 -7.15
CA GLU A 128 -40.71 -11.53 -6.47
C GLU A 128 -40.16 -11.09 -5.10
N SER A 129 -40.21 -9.80 -4.77
CA SER A 129 -39.70 -9.27 -3.49
C SER A 129 -40.68 -8.32 -2.79
N ALA A 130 -40.54 -8.21 -1.47
CA ALA A 130 -41.40 -7.38 -0.64
C ALA A 130 -41.01 -5.90 -0.74
N LYS A 131 -42.00 -5.01 -0.85
CA LYS A 131 -41.78 -3.55 -0.90
C LYS A 131 -41.05 -3.02 0.33
N ASP A 132 -41.27 -3.64 1.49
CA ASP A 132 -40.62 -3.26 2.75
C ASP A 132 -39.09 -3.50 2.71
N GLU A 133 -38.64 -4.54 2.02
CA GLU A 133 -37.21 -4.84 1.85
C GLU A 133 -36.54 -3.83 0.91
N LEU A 134 -37.25 -3.38 -0.14
CA LEU A 134 -36.77 -2.32 -1.02
C LEU A 134 -36.63 -0.99 -0.27
N GLU A 135 -37.59 -0.63 0.57
CA GLU A 135 -37.50 0.58 1.39
C GLU A 135 -36.34 0.50 2.40
N ALA A 136 -36.11 -0.66 3.02
CA ALA A 136 -34.95 -0.88 3.88
C ALA A 136 -33.62 -0.74 3.11
N ALA A 137 -33.53 -1.29 1.91
CA ALA A 137 -32.34 -1.18 1.05
C ALA A 137 -32.08 0.27 0.61
N LYS A 138 -33.14 1.03 0.28
CA LYS A 138 -33.03 2.48 -0.03
C LYS A 138 -32.58 3.30 1.17
N ALA A 139 -33.06 2.98 2.38
CA ALA A 139 -32.60 3.63 3.60
C ALA A 139 -31.11 3.36 3.86
N ALA A 140 -30.64 2.12 3.65
CA ALA A 140 -29.23 1.76 3.75
C ALA A 140 -28.37 2.49 2.69
N LEU A 141 -28.85 2.61 1.46
CA LEU A 141 -28.19 3.38 0.40
C LEU A 141 -28.04 4.85 0.78
N ALA A 142 -29.06 5.46 1.39
CA ALA A 142 -28.98 6.84 1.85
C ALA A 142 -27.90 7.03 2.92
N GLN A 143 -27.83 6.13 3.91
CA GLN A 143 -26.79 6.16 4.95
C GLN A 143 -25.39 5.98 4.38
N LEU A 144 -25.20 5.03 3.45
CA LEU A 144 -23.91 4.81 2.79
C LEU A 144 -23.52 5.99 1.88
N THR A 145 -24.50 6.67 1.28
CA THR A 145 -24.25 7.88 0.49
C THR A 145 -23.71 8.99 1.37
N GLU A 146 -24.31 9.21 2.54
CA GLU A 146 -23.81 10.19 3.52
C GLU A 146 -22.41 9.81 4.02
N ALA A 147 -22.18 8.55 4.36
CA ALA A 147 -20.86 8.06 4.79
C ALA A 147 -19.78 8.25 3.71
N ALA A 148 -20.10 7.95 2.44
CA ALA A 148 -19.18 8.17 1.31
C ALA A 148 -18.89 9.65 1.07
N GLN A 149 -19.89 10.53 1.20
CA GLN A 149 -19.70 11.98 1.11
C GLN A 149 -18.79 12.49 2.24
N MET A 150 -19.01 12.06 3.48
CA MET A 150 -18.13 12.41 4.60
C MET A 150 -16.69 11.93 4.38
N ALA A 151 -16.51 10.70 3.89
CA ALA A 151 -15.19 10.15 3.58
C ALA A 151 -14.50 10.91 2.44
N ALA A 152 -15.26 11.30 1.41
CA ALA A 152 -14.76 12.12 0.30
C ALA A 152 -14.32 13.52 0.77
N GLN A 153 -15.13 14.18 1.61
CA GLN A 153 -14.76 15.47 2.21
C GLN A 153 -13.53 15.35 3.11
N LYS A 154 -13.43 14.27 3.90
CA LYS A 154 -12.25 13.99 4.73
C LYS A 154 -11.00 13.83 3.87
N ARG A 155 -11.10 13.08 2.76
CA ARG A 155 -10.01 12.90 1.80
C ARG A 155 -9.59 14.22 1.18
N GLU A 156 -10.55 15.01 0.70
CA GLU A 156 -10.26 16.31 0.08
C GLU A 156 -9.53 17.27 1.03
N ARG A 157 -10.01 17.39 2.28
CA ARG A 157 -9.35 18.18 3.32
C ARG A 157 -7.93 17.68 3.58
N ALA A 158 -7.74 16.37 3.74
CA ALA A 158 -6.43 15.78 3.98
C ALA A 158 -5.46 15.98 2.80
N GLU A 159 -5.95 15.92 1.55
CA GLU A 159 -5.14 16.17 0.35
C GLU A 159 -4.73 17.65 0.24
N LEU A 160 -5.64 18.57 0.56
CA LEU A 160 -5.33 20.00 0.63
C LEU A 160 -4.30 20.30 1.72
N GLU A 161 -4.49 19.81 2.93
CA GLU A 161 -3.55 20.00 4.04
C GLU A 161 -2.15 19.44 3.70
N ALA A 162 -2.09 18.26 3.08
CA ALA A 162 -0.83 17.66 2.64
C ALA A 162 -0.14 18.50 1.55
N ALA A 163 -0.89 19.04 0.59
CA ALA A 163 -0.36 19.93 -0.44
C ALA A 163 0.16 21.25 0.14
N GLU A 164 -0.56 21.86 1.08
CA GLU A 164 -0.12 23.07 1.77
C GLU A 164 1.14 22.83 2.62
N ALA A 165 1.20 21.72 3.35
CA ALA A 165 2.39 21.32 4.10
C ALA A 165 3.60 21.11 3.18
N ASN A 166 3.39 20.52 1.99
CA ASN A 166 4.44 20.37 1.00
C ASN A 166 4.92 21.70 0.45
N LEU A 167 4.01 22.62 0.07
CA LEU A 167 4.37 23.94 -0.41
C LEU A 167 5.22 24.70 0.60
N ARG A 168 4.79 24.76 1.86
CA ARG A 168 5.54 25.43 2.95
C ARG A 168 6.95 24.85 3.11
N ARG A 169 7.09 23.53 2.96
CA ARG A 169 8.37 22.84 3.04
C ARG A 169 9.26 23.18 1.83
N GLN A 170 8.73 23.18 0.61
CA GLN A 170 9.51 23.55 -0.58
C GLN A 170 9.97 25.01 -0.52
N GLN A 171 9.10 25.92 -0.07
CA GLN A 171 9.46 27.33 0.15
C GLN A 171 10.60 27.46 1.17
N LYS A 172 10.54 26.71 2.27
CA LYS A 172 11.62 26.69 3.27
C LYS A 172 12.93 26.13 2.72
N LEU A 173 12.88 25.04 1.95
CA LEU A 173 14.07 24.46 1.32
C LEU A 173 14.68 25.41 0.28
N LEU A 174 13.85 26.10 -0.50
CA LEU A 174 14.31 27.12 -1.45
C LEU A 174 15.01 28.27 -0.73
N HIS A 175 14.44 28.75 0.39
CA HIS A 175 15.07 29.79 1.21
C HIS A 175 16.43 29.36 1.78
N LEU A 176 16.58 28.08 2.11
CA LEU A 176 17.84 27.48 2.57
C LEU A 176 18.81 27.14 1.44
N GLY A 177 18.44 27.37 0.17
CA GLY A 177 19.25 27.06 -1.00
C GLY A 177 19.32 25.56 -1.34
N SER A 178 18.47 24.72 -0.75
CA SER A 178 18.47 23.27 -0.92
C SER A 178 17.37 22.73 -1.84
N ALA A 179 16.50 23.59 -2.37
CA ALA A 179 15.51 23.26 -3.40
C ALA A 179 15.54 24.26 -4.55
N GLN A 180 14.92 23.91 -5.68
CA GLN A 180 14.83 24.74 -6.86
C GLN A 180 13.52 25.52 -6.91
N LYS A 181 13.47 26.61 -7.69
CA LYS A 181 12.23 27.37 -7.91
C LYS A 181 11.13 26.51 -8.56
N SER A 182 11.53 25.58 -9.44
CA SER A 182 10.64 24.60 -10.07
C SER A 182 9.91 23.71 -9.07
N ASP A 183 10.54 23.35 -7.95
CA ASP A 183 9.91 22.52 -6.91
C ASP A 183 8.76 23.27 -6.22
N VAL A 184 8.95 24.57 -5.98
CA VAL A 184 7.92 25.45 -5.42
C VAL A 184 6.78 25.62 -6.42
N THR A 185 7.09 25.94 -7.69
CA THR A 185 6.08 26.09 -8.74
C THR A 185 5.23 24.83 -8.89
N ARG A 186 5.84 23.64 -8.91
CA ARG A 186 5.09 22.37 -8.96
C ARG A 186 4.18 22.17 -7.75
N ALA A 187 4.63 22.57 -6.56
CA ALA A 187 3.82 22.48 -5.35
C ALA A 187 2.64 23.47 -5.36
N GLU A 188 2.84 24.67 -5.92
CA GLU A 188 1.79 25.68 -6.12
C GLU A 188 0.74 25.20 -7.14
N GLU A 189 1.18 24.66 -8.28
CA GLU A 189 0.31 24.08 -9.30
C GLU A 189 -0.55 22.96 -8.71
N LYS A 190 0.05 22.04 -7.93
CA LYS A 190 -0.71 20.96 -7.30
C LYS A 190 -1.74 21.47 -6.28
N LEU A 191 -1.39 22.51 -5.52
CA LEU A 191 -2.33 23.12 -4.58
C LEU A 191 -3.47 23.84 -5.31
N ALA A 192 -3.16 24.52 -6.42
CA ALA A 192 -4.16 25.17 -7.25
C ALA A 192 -5.11 24.16 -7.90
N GLU A 193 -4.60 23.03 -8.41
CA GLU A 193 -5.40 21.93 -8.97
C GLU A 193 -6.39 21.37 -7.93
N LEU A 194 -5.96 21.21 -6.68
CA LEU A 194 -6.83 20.70 -5.62
C LEU A 194 -7.87 21.72 -5.14
N LYS A 195 -7.60 23.02 -5.29
CA LYS A 195 -8.53 24.12 -4.95
C LYS A 195 -9.46 24.49 -6.09
N ALA A 196 -9.15 24.07 -7.31
CA ALA A 196 -10.00 24.32 -8.46
C ALA A 196 -11.39 23.67 -8.23
N PRO A 197 -12.48 24.35 -8.63
CA PRO A 197 -13.80 23.76 -8.55
C PRO A 197 -13.83 22.48 -9.39
N LYS A 198 -14.24 21.36 -8.78
CA LYS A 198 -14.49 20.11 -9.48
C LYS A 198 -15.83 20.29 -10.22
N ASN A 199 -15.74 20.41 -11.55
CA ASN A 199 -16.91 20.42 -12.44
C ASN A 199 -17.60 19.06 -12.49
#